data_AF-A0A1R2CZC8-F1
#
_entry.id   AF-A0A1R2CZC8-F1
#
_cell.length_a   1.000
_cell.length_b   1.000
_cell.length_c   1.000
_cell.angle_alpha   90.00
_cell.angle_beta   90.00
_cell.angle_gamma   90.00
#
_symmetry.space_group_name_H-M   'P 1'
#
loop_
_entity.id
_entity.type
_entity.pdbx_description
1 polymer ?
#
loop_
_entity_poly.entity_id
_entity_poly.type
_entity_poly.pdbx_seq_one_letter_code
_entity_poly.pdbx_strand_id
1 'polypeptide(L)' 'MKDDPCKVLREAYDGCFQIWLDAEYFAGKIKGPMVPCEAELKTYHECLKTDPHRAPYLENLEKYKKDFPR' A
#
# COMPACT_ATOMS: atom_id res chain seq x y z
N MET A 1 -19.84 -13.65 -5.78
CA MET A 1 -18.86 -12.57 -5.57
C MET A 1 -17.76 -13.19 -4.73
N LYS A 2 -16.53 -13.30 -5.23
CA LYS A 2 -15.44 -13.85 -4.42
C LYS A 2 -15.08 -12.78 -3.40
N ASP A 3 -15.32 -13.07 -2.12
CA ASP A 3 -14.81 -12.28 -1.02
C ASP A 3 -13.31 -12.07 -1.24
N ASP A 4 -12.90 -10.80 -1.34
CA ASP A 4 -11.49 -10.46 -1.46
C ASP A 4 -10.87 -10.65 -0.07
N PRO A 5 -10.05 -11.70 0.15
CA PRO A 5 -9.57 -12.05 1.49
C PRO A 5 -8.69 -10.94 2.08
N CYS A 6 -8.15 -10.07 1.22
CA CYS A 6 -7.32 -8.95 1.60
C CYS A 6 -8.07 -7.62 1.68
N LYS A 7 -9.41 -7.61 1.50
CA LYS A 7 -10.21 -6.38 1.48
C LYS A 7 -10.06 -5.58 2.77
N VAL A 8 -10.16 -6.25 3.91
CA VAL A 8 -10.05 -5.61 5.24
C VAL A 8 -8.68 -4.97 5.42
N LEU A 9 -7.62 -5.64 4.95
CA LEU A 9 -6.25 -5.13 5.02
C LEU A 9 -6.03 -3.95 4.07
N ARG A 10 -6.66 -3.99 2.88
CA ARG A 10 -6.68 -2.85 1.95
C ARG A 10 -7.36 -1.64 2.59
N GLU A 11 -8.56 -1.83 3.15
CA GLU A 11 -9.32 -0.76 3.79
C GLU A 11 -8.57 -0.15 4.99
N ALA A 12 -7.83 -0.97 5.75
CA ALA A 12 -6.96 -0.49 6.83
C ALA A 12 -5.81 0.39 6.30
N TYR A 13 -5.12 -0.06 5.24
CA TYR A 13 -4.08 0.74 4.59
C TYR A 13 -4.62 2.04 4.00
N ASP A 14 -5.71 1.97 3.24
CA ASP A 14 -6.34 3.14 2.61
C ASP A 14 -6.80 4.15 3.66
N GLY A 15 -7.36 3.67 4.78
CA GLY A 15 -7.77 4.51 5.90
C GLY A 15 -6.59 5.26 6.54
N CYS A 16 -5.50 4.54 6.85
CA CYS A 16 -4.30 5.18 7.37
C CYS A 16 -3.72 6.19 6.37
N PHE A 17 -3.63 5.80 5.09
CA PHE A 17 -3.06 6.63 4.04
C PHE A 17 -3.85 7.92 3.87
N GLN A 18 -5.18 7.84 3.82
CA GLN A 18 -6.04 9.00 3.64
C GLN A 18 -5.96 9.97 4.83
N ILE A 19 -5.95 9.45 6.07
CA ILE A 19 -5.79 10.28 7.27
C ILE A 19 -4.48 11.05 7.22
N TRP A 20 -3.37 10.38 6.89
CA TRP A 20 -2.07 11.03 6.76
C TRP A 20 -2.03 12.03 5.59
N LEU A 21 -2.62 11.66 4.45
CA LEU A 21 -2.65 12.50 3.25
C LEU A 21 -3.35 13.82 3.54
N ASP A 22 -4.52 13.78 4.19
CA ASP A 22 -5.28 14.97 4.58
C ASP A 22 -4.59 15.76 5.69
N ALA A 23 -4.14 15.10 6.76
CA ALA A 23 -3.64 15.77 7.95
C ALA A 23 -2.23 16.37 7.78
N GLU A 24 -1.39 15.79 6.92
CA GLU A 24 0.03 16.09 6.84
C GLU A 24 0.47 16.55 5.44
N TYR A 25 0.11 15.81 4.38
CA TYR A 25 0.54 16.13 3.02
C TYR A 25 -0.22 17.35 2.45
N PHE A 26 -1.56 17.32 2.43
CA PHE A 26 -2.37 18.44 1.97
C PHE A 26 -2.31 19.65 2.92
N ALA A 27 -2.10 19.41 4.21
CA ALA A 27 -1.82 20.47 5.17
C ALA A 27 -0.41 21.09 5.01
N GLY A 28 0.43 20.56 4.12
CA GLY A 28 1.77 21.09 3.82
C GLY A 28 2.81 20.91 4.93
N LYS A 29 2.55 20.05 5.91
CA LYS A 29 3.42 19.81 7.07
C LYS A 29 4.62 18.93 6.73
N ILE A 30 4.48 18.04 5.75
CA ILE A 30 5.52 17.10 5.34
C ILE A 30 5.86 17.31 3.87
N LYS A 31 7.16 17.46 3.55
CA LYS A 31 7.70 17.63 2.18
C LYS A 31 8.55 16.45 1.71
N GLY A 32 8.28 15.26 2.24
CA GLY A 32 9.11 14.07 2.02
C GLY A 32 8.30 12.79 1.78
N PRO A 33 8.97 11.72 1.29
CA PRO A 33 8.31 10.50 0.81
C PRO A 33 7.90 9.52 1.93
N MET A 34 7.83 9.99 3.18
CA MET A 34 7.61 9.14 4.34
C MET A 34 6.11 9.01 4.61
N VAL A 35 5.57 7.84 4.26
CA VAL A 35 4.17 7.46 4.51
C VAL A 35 4.15 6.62 5.79
N PRO A 36 3.44 7.01 6.86
CA PRO A 36 3.48 6.32 8.15
C PRO A 36 2.76 4.96 8.15
N CYS A 37 2.08 4.61 7.06
CA CYS A 37 1.25 3.41 6.91
C CYS A 37 2.01 2.21 6.33
N GLU A 38 3.33 2.17 6.51
CA GLU A 38 4.20 1.17 5.89
C GLU A 38 3.93 -0.25 6.43
N ALA A 39 3.52 -0.36 7.71
CA ALA A 39 3.18 -1.63 8.32
C ALA A 39 1.88 -2.22 7.73
N GLU A 40 0.82 -1.43 7.63
CA GLU A 40 -0.45 -1.82 7.01
C GLU A 40 -0.28 -2.17 5.53
N LEU A 41 0.55 -1.40 4.81
CA LEU A 41 0.91 -1.71 3.43
C LEU A 41 1.62 -3.07 3.32
N LYS A 42 2.55 -3.36 4.23
CA LYS A 42 3.27 -4.63 4.26
C LYS A 42 2.32 -5.79 4.50
N THR A 43 1.43 -5.69 5.49
CA THR A 43 0.44 -6.74 5.78
C THR A 43 -0.53 -6.96 4.63
N TYR A 44 -0.99 -5.88 3.97
CA TYR A 44 -1.80 -5.98 2.77
C TYR A 44 -1.05 -6.69 1.63
N HIS A 45 0.21 -6.32 1.36
CA HIS A 45 1.05 -6.98 0.36
C HIS A 45 1.30 -8.46 0.67
N GLU A 46 1.51 -8.82 1.93
CA GLU A 46 1.68 -10.22 2.34
C GLU A 46 0.41 -11.03 2.06
N CYS A 47 -0.77 -10.45 2.32
CA CYS A 47 -2.03 -11.08 1.94
C CYS A 47 -2.15 -11.23 0.41
N LEU A 48 -1.79 -10.20 -0.37
CA LEU A 48 -1.83 -10.28 -1.84
C LEU A 48 -0.93 -11.38 -2.42
N LYS A 49 0.19 -11.71 -1.75
CA LYS A 49 1.07 -12.82 -2.16
C LYS A 49 0.39 -14.18 -2.04
N THR A 50 -0.61 -14.31 -1.17
CA THR A 50 -1.38 -15.54 -1.02
C THR A 50 -2.47 -15.70 -2.08
N ASP A 51 -2.77 -14.64 -2.84
CA ASP A 51 -3.73 -14.66 -3.95
C ASP A 51 -3.02 -14.70 -5.32
N PRO A 52 -3.03 -15.84 -6.03
CA PRO A 52 -2.34 -16.00 -7.30
C PRO A 52 -2.91 -15.16 -8.45
N HIS A 53 -4.14 -14.62 -8.31
CA HIS A 53 -4.69 -13.68 -9.30
C HIS A 53 -4.19 -12.25 -9.11
N ARG A 54 -3.67 -11.91 -7.92
CA ARG A 54 -3.11 -10.59 -7.61
C ARG A 54 -1.58 -10.53 -7.56
N ALA A 55 -0.91 -11.69 -7.54
CA ALA A 55 0.53 -11.84 -7.74
C ALA A 55 1.15 -11.02 -8.89
N PRO A 56 0.54 -10.91 -10.11
CA PRO A 56 1.13 -10.10 -11.18
C PRO A 56 1.20 -8.59 -10.87
N TYR A 57 0.36 -8.07 -9.98
CA TYR A 57 0.50 -6.68 -9.52
C TYR A 57 1.73 -6.50 -8.63
N LEU A 58 2.09 -7.52 -7.85
CA LEU A 58 3.30 -7.52 -7.02
C LEU A 58 4.56 -7.64 -7.85
N GLU A 59 4.55 -8.47 -8.91
CA GLU A 59 5.68 -8.63 -9.82
C GLU A 59 6.00 -7.31 -10.56
N ASN A 60 4.96 -6.58 -11.00
CA ASN A 60 5.11 -5.24 -11.56
C ASN A 60 5.66 -4.24 -10.53
N LEU A 61 5.29 -4.37 -9.26
CA LEU A 61 5.77 -3.53 -8.17
C LEU A 61 7.24 -3.79 -7.83
N GLU A 62 7.68 -5.05 -7.87
CA GLU A 62 9.10 -5.42 -7.74
C GLU A 62 9.94 -4.94 -8.92
N LYS A 63 9.40 -5.04 -10.14
CA LYS A 63 10.05 -4.50 -11.34
C LYS A 63 10.22 -2.98 -11.23
N TYR A 64 9.17 -2.26 -10.81
CA TYR A 64 9.23 -0.83 -10.58
C TYR A 64 10.26 -0.44 -9.51
N LYS A 65 10.35 -1.19 -8.39
CA LYS A 65 11.39 -0.97 -7.36
C LYS A 65 12.80 -1.19 -7.89
N LYS A 66 12.98 -2.13 -8.83
CA LYS A 66 14.27 -2.42 -9.46
C LYS A 66 14.67 -1.33 -10.47
N ASP A 67 13.72 -0.84 -11.25
CA ASP A 67 13.95 0.23 -12.24
C ASP A 67 14.10 1.63 -11.59
N PHE A 68 13.49 1.84 -10.43
CA PHE A 68 13.57 3.09 -9.66
C PHE A 68 14.02 2.85 -8.21
N PRO A 69 15.29 2.48 -7.98
CA PRO A 69 15.84 2.39 -6.63
C PRO A 69 15.86 3.78 -5.99
N ARG A 70 15.31 3.89 -4.77
CA ARG A 70 15.42 5.11 -3.95
C ARG A 70 16.85 5.37 -3.50
#